data_AF-A0A520R1S8-F1
#
_entry.id   AF-A0A520R1S8-F1
#
_cell.length_a   1.000
_cell.length_b   1.000
_cell.length_c   1.000
_cell.angle_alpha   90.00
_cell.angle_beta   90.00
_cell.angle_gamma   90.00
#
_symmetry.space_group_name_H-M   'P 1'
#
loop_
_entity.id
_entity.type
_entity.pdbx_description
1 polymer ?
#
loop_
_entity_poly.entity_id
_entity_poly.type
_entity_poly.pdbx_seq_one_letter_code
_entity_poly.pdbx_strand_id
1 'polypeptide(L)'
;MRSTCTMIFAVNLCFALAAGCSCSDVVGEVDDAATPRPDAGVDGMDAARPFDGGPTDADVTPTDGGADARVTDAGPACRRGFSLCGGACIFTAADPRNCGGCGVACAAGEACVSSGCTDTCPPPLTLCGDRCVDLRSDSAHCDACDSPCASGTGCSDGRCVDVIPVGPGPTDCADGRPLELFTPDGARCSGRIAALSFTHALCACHDVGGLSAPALFDAFDSTRGPYVPGLPGGSVGANGTVGSSSRFTATGDLRVAGASGFQAGSGRYAIAQALRVASAFEGRGNTVVDGDGYIGGPFDRGGATFGGDLYTPSCAAVPADVVAASCIEGPVSVPPPCACAPADILPIGAMIDHYADPAANDDALIGLDPDALAAPAGPARLDLPCGRYYLSAIRASRPVTIAVHGNAALFIGGDVDVSAALLLAVDPGATLDVFVGGQLTDSGSLSIGSPAYPAATRFYVDGPCHHEGAACVDGAECCGGTCSGGVCGPDPARPPDPAVRLSVRADMNGLFYAPNGPVEVSAPLEMYGAIFAYSYDASSDTTIHYDLQATRLADDCPTTPGPSPDAGVPDGGGPGGCGSCRDCDNQACIGGACGDCRNDADCCSPLYCVRGRCVSGPD
;
A
#
# COMPACT_ATOMS: atom_id res chain seq x y z
N MET A 1 41.82 -28.05 -20.74
CA MET A 1 41.97 -28.32 -22.18
C MET A 1 40.73 -27.78 -22.88
N ARG A 2 41.00 -26.97 -23.91
CA ARG A 2 40.10 -26.20 -24.78
C ARG A 2 38.83 -26.91 -25.30
N SER A 3 37.79 -26.09 -25.44
CA SER A 3 36.94 -25.89 -26.63
C SER A 3 35.75 -26.82 -26.93
N THR A 4 34.56 -26.21 -26.72
CA THR A 4 33.48 -25.90 -27.71
C THR A 4 32.81 -26.98 -28.56
N CYS A 5 31.49 -26.76 -28.73
CA CYS A 5 30.58 -27.02 -29.86
C CYS A 5 29.41 -27.95 -29.49
N THR A 6 28.15 -27.80 -29.93
CA THR A 6 27.43 -26.83 -30.79
C THR A 6 25.95 -27.26 -30.78
N MET A 7 25.02 -26.30 -30.82
CA MET A 7 23.59 -26.52 -31.09
C MET A 7 23.36 -27.17 -32.47
N ILE A 8 22.46 -28.16 -32.55
CA ILE A 8 21.78 -28.53 -33.80
C ILE A 8 20.27 -28.50 -33.56
N PHE A 9 19.60 -27.62 -34.29
CA PHE A 9 18.16 -27.63 -34.54
C PHE A 9 17.82 -28.75 -35.54
N ALA A 10 16.81 -29.57 -35.27
CA ALA A 10 16.10 -30.32 -36.31
C ALA A 10 14.63 -30.52 -35.93
N VAL A 11 13.77 -29.94 -36.76
CA VAL A 11 12.31 -30.09 -36.84
C VAL A 11 11.97 -31.42 -37.52
N ASN A 12 11.10 -32.24 -36.92
CA ASN A 12 9.90 -32.81 -37.57
C ASN A 12 9.19 -33.88 -36.71
N LEU A 13 7.95 -33.54 -36.34
CA LEU A 13 6.72 -34.30 -36.58
C LEU A 13 6.79 -35.84 -36.54
N CYS A 14 6.22 -36.44 -35.48
CA CYS A 14 5.59 -37.75 -35.57
C CYS A 14 4.26 -37.75 -34.80
N PHE A 15 3.18 -38.05 -35.53
CA PHE A 15 1.81 -38.16 -35.07
C PHE A 15 1.57 -39.49 -34.33
N ALA A 16 0.71 -39.41 -33.31
CA ALA A 16 -0.14 -40.47 -32.73
C ALA A 16 0.50 -41.70 -32.07
N LEU A 17 0.20 -41.88 -30.77
CA LEU A 17 -0.58 -43.04 -30.28
C LEU A 17 -1.00 -42.81 -28.82
N ALA A 18 -2.31 -42.80 -28.60
CA ALA A 18 -2.92 -42.86 -27.28
C ALA A 18 -2.90 -44.30 -26.76
N ALA A 19 -2.38 -44.52 -25.55
CA ALA A 19 -2.72 -45.65 -24.70
C ALA A 19 -2.45 -45.24 -23.25
N GLY A 20 -3.49 -45.21 -22.44
CA GLY A 20 -3.40 -44.90 -21.02
C GLY A 20 -2.67 -45.98 -20.23
N CYS A 21 -2.06 -45.58 -19.13
CA CYS A 21 -1.85 -46.42 -17.95
C CYS A 21 -1.73 -45.55 -16.70
N SER A 22 -2.57 -45.90 -15.72
CA SER A 22 -2.54 -45.48 -14.32
C SER A 22 -1.21 -45.82 -13.67
N CYS A 23 -0.73 -44.99 -12.74
CA CYS A 23 0.32 -45.35 -11.79
C CYS A 23 -0.24 -45.34 -10.37
N SER A 24 -0.30 -46.53 -9.75
CA SER A 24 -0.28 -46.71 -8.31
C SER A 24 1.12 -47.20 -7.92
N ASP A 25 1.66 -46.55 -6.89
CA ASP A 25 2.68 -46.91 -5.89
C ASP A 25 3.58 -48.14 -6.12
N VAL A 26 4.90 -47.92 -6.04
CA VAL A 26 5.80 -48.77 -5.23
C VAL A 26 6.89 -47.91 -4.58
N VAL A 27 7.00 -48.12 -3.27
CA VAL A 27 7.92 -47.61 -2.25
C VAL A 27 9.39 -48.02 -2.50
N GLY A 28 10.33 -47.16 -2.14
CA GLY A 28 11.75 -47.50 -2.01
C GLY A 28 12.33 -46.84 -0.75
N GLU A 29 12.55 -47.66 0.27
CA GLU A 29 13.16 -47.33 1.57
C GLU A 29 14.66 -46.98 1.46
N VAL A 30 15.12 -46.06 2.31
CA VAL A 30 16.48 -46.07 2.90
C VAL A 30 16.44 -45.42 4.29
N ASP A 31 16.39 -46.29 5.29
CA ASP A 31 16.88 -46.28 6.68
C ASP A 31 17.13 -44.94 7.43
N ASP A 32 16.19 -44.62 8.33
CA ASP A 32 16.37 -43.70 9.47
C ASP A 32 16.88 -44.44 10.72
N ALA A 33 17.99 -43.96 11.28
CA ALA A 33 18.49 -44.38 12.58
C ALA A 33 17.92 -43.49 13.69
N ALA A 34 17.02 -44.08 14.48
CA ALA A 34 16.44 -43.50 15.69
C ALA A 34 17.44 -43.38 16.85
N THR A 35 17.33 -42.31 17.65
CA THR A 35 17.52 -42.36 19.12
C THR A 35 16.53 -41.40 19.81
N PRO A 36 16.15 -41.65 21.08
CA PRO A 36 14.78 -41.44 21.55
C PRO A 36 14.58 -40.25 22.51
N ARG A 37 13.33 -39.79 22.58
CA ARG A 37 12.76 -38.97 23.68
C ARG A 37 12.81 -39.72 25.02
N PRO A 38 12.77 -38.97 26.13
CA PRO A 38 11.93 -39.34 27.25
C PRO A 38 10.90 -38.26 27.59
N ASP A 39 9.65 -38.69 27.73
CA ASP A 39 8.54 -37.94 28.32
C ASP A 39 8.67 -37.88 29.84
N ALA A 40 8.26 -36.76 30.46
CA ALA A 40 7.48 -36.74 31.70
C ALA A 40 6.96 -35.31 31.94
N GLY A 41 5.65 -35.18 32.14
CA GLY A 41 4.99 -33.91 32.49
C GLY A 41 5.22 -33.49 33.93
N VAL A 42 4.65 -32.33 34.28
CA VAL A 42 3.77 -32.11 35.44
C VAL A 42 3.25 -30.67 35.45
N ASP A 43 2.01 -30.54 35.91
CA ASP A 43 1.31 -29.32 36.27
C ASP A 43 2.03 -28.50 37.35
N GLY A 44 1.81 -27.17 37.28
CA GLY A 44 1.70 -26.29 38.44
C GLY A 44 3.00 -25.67 38.97
N MET A 45 3.06 -24.33 38.95
CA MET A 45 3.47 -23.52 40.11
C MET A 45 3.26 -22.02 39.85
N ASP A 46 2.23 -21.47 40.49
CA ASP A 46 2.29 -20.14 41.11
C ASP A 46 3.39 -20.14 42.17
N ALA A 47 4.19 -19.06 42.22
CA ALA A 47 4.54 -18.30 43.43
C ALA A 47 5.83 -17.50 43.26
N ALA A 48 5.64 -16.17 43.36
CA ALA A 48 6.56 -15.14 43.85
C ALA A 48 7.59 -15.61 44.89
N ARG A 49 8.77 -14.94 44.93
CA ARG A 49 9.49 -14.37 46.12
C ARG A 49 10.68 -13.48 45.63
N PRO A 50 11.42 -12.74 46.50
CA PRO A 50 11.03 -11.48 47.14
C PRO A 50 12.15 -10.40 47.05
N PHE A 51 11.84 -9.11 47.14
CA PHE A 51 12.82 -8.12 47.60
C PHE A 51 12.16 -7.26 48.69
N ASP A 52 12.54 -7.57 49.94
CA ASP A 52 12.24 -6.82 51.14
C ASP A 52 13.21 -5.62 51.29
N GLY A 53 12.67 -4.52 51.83
CA GLY A 53 13.42 -3.62 52.70
C GLY A 53 13.53 -2.17 52.23
N GLY A 54 12.57 -1.32 52.65
CA GLY A 54 12.66 0.14 52.59
C GLY A 54 13.67 0.73 53.60
N PRO A 55 13.66 2.08 53.75
CA PRO A 55 13.03 2.60 54.96
C PRO A 55 12.10 3.80 54.72
N THR A 56 11.33 4.06 55.77
CA THR A 56 10.11 4.88 55.94
C THR A 56 10.34 6.37 56.17
N ASP A 57 9.35 7.17 55.76
CA ASP A 57 8.75 8.38 56.37
C ASP A 57 8.44 9.41 55.26
N ALA A 58 7.32 10.13 55.20
CA ALA A 58 6.11 10.20 56.00
C ALA A 58 5.02 10.86 55.13
N ASP A 59 3.77 10.47 55.35
CA ASP A 59 2.58 11.33 55.42
C ASP A 59 2.51 12.61 54.55
N VAL A 60 1.82 12.56 53.39
CA VAL A 60 1.07 13.71 52.85
C VAL A 60 -0.22 13.24 52.15
N THR A 61 -1.34 13.72 52.67
CA THR A 61 -2.71 13.65 52.13
C THR A 61 -2.86 14.24 50.73
N PRO A 62 -3.85 13.83 49.91
CA PRO A 62 -4.12 14.49 48.64
C PRO A 62 -4.85 15.81 48.88
N THR A 63 -4.20 16.92 48.55
CA THR A 63 -4.83 18.24 48.49
C THR A 63 -4.75 18.81 47.09
N ASP A 64 -5.90 19.29 46.64
CA ASP A 64 -6.16 20.00 45.40
C ASP A 64 -5.25 21.22 45.19
N GLY A 65 -5.01 21.52 43.91
CA GLY A 65 -4.88 22.89 43.41
C GLY A 65 -3.59 23.66 43.74
N GLY A 66 -2.63 23.62 42.82
CA GLY A 66 -1.51 24.57 42.78
C GLY A 66 -1.06 24.80 41.34
N ALA A 67 -1.36 25.99 40.82
CA ALA A 67 -1.01 26.43 39.48
C ALA A 67 0.50 26.62 39.27
N ASP A 68 0.89 26.54 38.00
CA ASP A 68 2.10 27.10 37.38
C ASP A 68 3.42 26.32 37.56
N ALA A 69 3.60 25.32 36.68
CA ALA A 69 4.83 25.23 35.92
C ALA A 69 4.45 24.90 34.47
N ARG A 70 4.49 25.92 33.60
CA ARG A 70 4.66 25.72 32.17
C ARG A 70 5.90 24.85 31.97
N VAL A 71 5.69 23.56 31.72
CA VAL A 71 6.71 22.72 31.11
C VAL A 71 6.79 23.18 29.66
N THR A 72 7.73 24.08 29.38
CA THR A 72 8.27 24.28 28.04
C THR A 72 9.35 23.25 27.71
N ASP A 73 9.26 22.02 28.24
CA ASP A 73 10.11 20.89 27.80
C ASP A 73 9.45 20.15 26.63
N ALA A 74 9.10 20.88 25.58
CA ALA A 74 9.30 20.30 24.26
C ALA A 74 10.81 20.36 24.00
N GLY A 75 11.55 19.37 24.52
CA GLY A 75 12.80 18.97 23.87
C GLY A 75 12.54 18.75 22.38
N PRO A 76 13.54 18.77 21.49
CA PRO A 76 13.31 18.65 20.05
C PRO A 76 12.60 17.32 19.78
N ALA A 77 11.28 17.38 19.65
CA ALA A 77 10.48 16.23 19.27
C ALA A 77 10.83 16.00 17.81
N CYS A 78 11.45 14.85 17.54
CA CYS A 78 11.62 14.43 16.17
C CYS A 78 10.26 14.26 15.52
N ARG A 79 10.19 14.56 14.22
CA ARG A 79 9.01 14.18 13.45
C ARG A 79 8.76 12.68 13.62
N ARG A 80 7.50 12.25 13.59
CA ARG A 80 7.19 10.82 13.63
C ARG A 80 7.85 10.10 12.44
N GLY A 81 8.20 8.83 12.65
CA GLY A 81 9.12 8.08 11.78
C GLY A 81 10.61 8.33 12.08
N PHE A 82 10.95 9.32 12.92
CA PHE A 82 12.32 9.60 13.37
C PHE A 82 12.46 9.42 14.88
N SER A 83 13.61 8.92 15.31
CA SER A 83 13.96 8.80 16.72
C SER A 83 14.97 9.87 17.13
N LEU A 84 14.82 10.44 18.32
CA LEU A 84 15.80 11.36 18.89
C LEU A 84 17.01 10.56 19.42
N CYS A 85 18.01 10.35 18.57
CA CYS A 85 19.21 9.60 18.91
C CYS A 85 20.39 10.56 19.13
N GLY A 86 20.89 10.63 20.37
CA GLY A 86 22.04 11.49 20.70
C GLY A 86 21.80 12.98 20.46
N GLY A 87 20.55 13.45 20.51
CA GLY A 87 20.18 14.85 20.26
C GLY A 87 19.90 15.19 18.78
N ALA A 88 20.00 14.23 17.87
CA ALA A 88 19.65 14.38 16.46
C ALA A 88 18.45 13.49 16.08
N CYS A 89 17.65 13.93 15.13
CA CYS A 89 16.56 13.13 14.59
C CYS A 89 17.08 12.19 13.51
N ILE A 90 16.97 10.90 13.76
CA ILE A 90 17.48 9.83 12.91
C ILE A 90 16.32 9.01 12.34
N PHE A 91 16.36 8.76 11.04
CA PHE A 91 15.45 7.82 10.38
C PHE A 91 15.93 6.39 10.65
N THR A 92 15.42 5.80 11.73
CA THR A 92 15.89 4.50 12.22
C THR A 92 15.54 3.34 11.30
N ALA A 93 14.66 3.52 10.32
CA ALA A 93 14.29 2.46 9.39
C ALA A 93 15.36 2.14 8.34
N ALA A 94 16.35 3.02 8.15
CA ALA A 94 17.43 2.84 7.16
C ALA A 94 18.82 3.27 7.67
N ASP A 95 18.97 3.69 8.93
CA ASP A 95 20.28 4.01 9.51
C ASP A 95 20.95 2.75 10.09
N PRO A 96 22.05 2.24 9.50
CA PRO A 96 22.74 1.04 10.00
C PRO A 96 23.33 1.20 11.42
N ARG A 97 23.45 2.43 11.94
CA ARG A 97 23.91 2.68 13.32
C ARG A 97 22.77 2.82 14.32
N ASN A 98 21.52 2.90 13.86
CA ASN A 98 20.33 3.13 14.67
C ASN A 98 19.13 2.34 14.11
N CYS A 99 19.33 1.10 13.69
CA CYS A 99 18.36 0.32 12.94
C CYS A 99 17.19 -0.14 13.83
N GLY A 100 15.99 0.38 13.56
CA GLY A 100 14.80 0.16 14.38
C GLY A 100 14.80 0.85 15.75
N GLY A 101 15.92 1.48 16.15
CA GLY A 101 16.03 2.20 17.41
C GLY A 101 17.42 2.80 17.65
N CYS A 102 17.50 3.78 18.55
CA CYS A 102 18.76 4.46 18.84
C CYS A 102 19.83 3.50 19.40
N GLY A 103 21.03 3.54 18.82
CA GLY A 103 22.17 2.72 19.22
C GLY A 103 22.06 1.23 18.84
N VAL A 104 21.01 0.82 18.13
CA VAL A 104 20.88 -0.53 17.59
C VAL A 104 21.67 -0.58 16.27
N ALA A 105 22.96 -0.90 16.35
CA ALA A 105 23.81 -0.99 15.18
C ALA A 105 23.74 -2.37 14.53
N CYS A 106 23.65 -2.41 13.20
CA CYS A 106 23.79 -3.64 12.43
C CYS A 106 25.22 -4.17 12.48
N ALA A 107 25.38 -5.48 12.32
CA ALA A 107 26.69 -6.10 12.29
C ALA A 107 27.47 -5.66 11.04
N ALA A 108 28.78 -5.91 11.05
CA ALA A 108 29.61 -5.58 9.89
C ALA A 108 29.15 -6.39 8.66
N GLY A 109 28.86 -5.69 7.56
CA GLY A 109 28.33 -6.30 6.33
C GLY A 109 26.81 -6.43 6.29
N GLU A 110 26.09 -5.92 7.28
CA GLU A 110 24.63 -5.81 7.26
C GLU A 110 24.21 -4.37 6.96
N ALA A 111 23.08 -4.24 6.27
CA ALA A 111 22.37 -2.99 6.06
C ALA A 111 21.11 -2.91 6.92
N CYS A 112 20.66 -1.68 7.19
CA CYS A 112 19.35 -1.46 7.78
C CYS A 112 18.28 -1.35 6.68
N VAL A 113 17.33 -2.28 6.67
CA VAL A 113 16.18 -2.29 5.75
C VAL A 113 14.92 -2.43 6.58
N SER A 114 13.99 -1.49 6.41
CA SER A 114 12.69 -1.51 7.07
C SER A 114 12.79 -1.74 8.59
N SER A 115 13.70 -1.02 9.25
CA SER A 115 13.92 -1.12 10.71
C SER A 115 14.52 -2.43 11.21
N GLY A 116 15.05 -3.30 10.34
CA GLY A 116 15.80 -4.49 10.73
C GLY A 116 17.12 -4.64 9.99
N CYS A 117 18.09 -5.24 10.66
CA CYS A 117 19.41 -5.54 10.06
C CYS A 117 19.32 -6.79 9.18
N THR A 118 19.91 -6.70 7.99
CA THR A 118 19.92 -7.78 6.99
C THR A 118 21.25 -7.80 6.23
N ASP A 119 21.72 -9.00 5.89
CA ASP A 119 22.90 -9.22 5.05
C ASP A 119 22.56 -9.24 3.54
N THR A 120 21.27 -9.08 3.20
CA THR A 120 20.76 -9.05 1.83
C THR A 120 19.84 -7.85 1.61
N CYS A 121 19.92 -7.26 0.42
CA CYS A 121 19.07 -6.15 0.02
C CYS A 121 17.90 -6.65 -0.83
N PRO A 122 16.67 -6.14 -0.61
CA PRO A 122 15.55 -6.44 -1.50
C PRO A 122 15.85 -5.90 -2.91
N PRO A 123 15.62 -6.69 -3.98
CA PRO A 123 15.75 -6.19 -5.34
C PRO A 123 14.90 -4.93 -5.58
N PRO A 124 15.37 -3.98 -6.42
CA PRO A 124 16.61 -4.00 -7.19
C PRO A 124 17.84 -3.45 -6.46
N LEU A 125 17.77 -3.26 -5.13
CA LEU A 125 18.84 -2.63 -4.35
C LEU A 125 20.08 -3.52 -4.23
N THR A 126 21.25 -2.89 -4.18
CA THR A 126 22.56 -3.54 -3.99
C THR A 126 23.15 -3.18 -2.63
N LEU A 127 23.76 -4.15 -1.95
CA LEU A 127 24.49 -3.91 -0.70
C LEU A 127 25.82 -3.19 -0.99
N CYS A 128 25.88 -1.91 -0.66
CA CYS A 128 27.09 -1.08 -0.73
C CYS A 128 27.55 -0.73 0.69
N GLY A 129 28.53 -1.48 1.20
CA GLY A 129 28.98 -1.33 2.58
C GLY A 129 27.91 -1.76 3.58
N ASP A 130 27.36 -0.81 4.32
CA ASP A 130 26.32 -1.00 5.34
C ASP A 130 24.94 -0.45 4.90
N ARG A 131 24.73 -0.26 3.58
CA ARG A 131 23.49 0.30 3.02
C ARG A 131 23.02 -0.46 1.80
N CYS A 132 21.70 -0.55 1.66
CA CYS A 132 21.05 -0.96 0.42
C CYS A 132 20.83 0.25 -0.47
N VAL A 133 21.40 0.22 -1.68
CA VAL A 133 21.46 1.37 -2.60
C VAL A 133 20.94 0.97 -3.98
N ASP A 134 20.13 1.83 -4.60
CA ASP A 134 19.78 1.68 -6.02
C ASP A 134 20.86 2.32 -6.89
N LEU A 135 21.70 1.48 -7.51
CA LEU A 135 22.81 1.91 -8.37
C LEU A 135 22.35 2.64 -9.63
N ARG A 136 21.05 2.60 -9.95
CA ARG A 136 20.48 3.28 -11.12
C ARG A 136 20.16 4.76 -10.84
N SER A 137 19.98 5.14 -9.58
CA SER A 137 19.51 6.47 -9.19
C SER A 137 20.30 7.11 -8.05
N ASP A 138 21.17 6.39 -7.34
CA ASP A 138 21.98 6.97 -6.27
C ASP A 138 23.22 7.67 -6.84
N SER A 139 23.31 8.99 -6.64
CA SER A 139 24.42 9.81 -7.16
C SER A 139 25.76 9.57 -6.48
N ALA A 140 25.80 8.88 -5.33
CA ALA A 140 27.04 8.47 -4.66
C ALA A 140 27.50 7.05 -5.07
N HIS A 141 26.64 6.27 -5.73
CA HIS A 141 26.89 4.87 -6.08
C HIS A 141 26.41 4.54 -7.50
N CYS A 142 26.65 5.42 -8.47
CA CYS A 142 26.09 5.28 -9.80
C CYS A 142 26.82 4.18 -10.59
N ASP A 143 26.07 3.21 -11.14
CA ASP A 143 26.55 1.98 -11.83
C ASP A 143 27.23 0.94 -10.91
N ALA A 144 27.96 1.39 -9.89
CA ALA A 144 28.66 0.55 -8.92
C ALA A 144 28.76 1.23 -7.54
N CYS A 145 28.94 0.43 -6.49
CA CYS A 145 29.22 0.96 -5.15
C CYS A 145 30.48 1.86 -5.16
N ASP A 146 30.44 2.94 -4.37
CA ASP A 146 31.52 3.93 -4.25
C ASP A 146 31.92 4.60 -5.58
N SER A 147 30.97 4.72 -6.52
CA SER A 147 31.15 5.36 -7.83
C SER A 147 30.30 6.66 -7.92
N PRO A 148 30.72 7.75 -7.25
CA PRO A 148 29.96 8.98 -7.20
C PRO A 148 30.00 9.75 -8.53
N CYS A 149 28.89 10.40 -8.86
CA CYS A 149 28.84 11.36 -9.94
C CYS A 149 29.60 12.65 -9.60
N ALA A 150 30.14 13.31 -10.64
CA ALA A 150 30.83 14.58 -10.47
C ALA A 150 29.86 15.68 -10.04
N SER A 151 30.37 16.72 -9.36
CA SER A 151 29.54 17.87 -8.96
C SER A 151 28.78 18.49 -10.14
N GLY A 152 27.48 18.71 -9.97
CA GLY A 152 26.58 19.21 -11.02
C GLY A 152 25.95 18.13 -11.91
N THR A 153 26.32 16.87 -11.70
CA THR A 153 25.72 15.69 -12.34
C THR A 153 25.11 14.77 -11.29
N GLY A 154 24.18 13.90 -11.69
CA GLY A 154 23.60 12.89 -10.82
C GLY A 154 23.26 11.62 -11.57
N CYS A 155 22.90 10.57 -10.85
CA CYS A 155 22.71 9.25 -11.44
C CYS A 155 21.36 9.12 -12.15
N SER A 156 21.34 8.61 -13.37
CA SER A 156 20.12 8.25 -14.08
C SER A 156 20.38 6.99 -14.90
N ASP A 157 19.64 5.92 -14.57
CA ASP A 157 19.77 4.59 -15.19
C ASP A 157 21.23 4.09 -15.22
N GLY A 158 21.93 4.25 -14.09
CA GLY A 158 23.32 3.81 -13.91
C GLY A 158 24.34 4.67 -14.66
N ARG A 159 23.98 5.90 -15.04
CA ARG A 159 24.91 6.83 -15.70
C ARG A 159 24.84 8.21 -15.07
N CYS A 160 26.00 8.83 -14.88
CA CYS A 160 26.06 10.23 -14.47
C CYS A 160 25.63 11.12 -15.63
N VAL A 161 24.58 11.90 -15.41
CA VAL A 161 23.99 12.83 -16.38
C VAL A 161 23.84 14.21 -15.75
N ASP A 162 23.71 15.24 -16.58
CA ASP A 162 23.42 16.59 -16.09
C ASP A 162 22.06 16.62 -15.38
N VAL A 163 22.02 17.30 -14.24
CA VAL A 163 20.78 17.54 -13.49
C VAL A 163 20.11 18.79 -14.04
N ILE A 164 18.77 18.79 -14.13
CA ILE A 164 17.99 20.00 -14.39
C ILE A 164 18.30 21.00 -13.28
N PRO A 165 18.92 22.16 -13.58
CA PRO A 165 19.29 23.11 -12.55
C PRO A 165 18.05 23.69 -11.90
N VAL A 166 17.88 23.40 -10.61
CA VAL A 166 16.82 23.98 -9.78
C VAL A 166 17.41 24.62 -8.53
N GLY A 167 16.72 25.63 -8.01
CA GLY A 167 17.07 26.34 -6.78
C GLY A 167 16.84 25.53 -5.51
N PRO A 168 17.27 26.04 -4.34
CA PRO A 168 16.98 25.40 -3.07
C PRO A 168 15.47 25.40 -2.80
N GLY A 169 15.00 24.36 -2.11
CA GLY A 169 13.59 24.25 -1.77
C GLY A 169 13.09 25.31 -0.79
N PRO A 170 11.76 25.47 -0.68
CA PRO A 170 11.11 26.34 0.29
C PRO A 170 11.51 26.01 1.74
N THR A 171 11.64 27.06 2.55
CA THR A 171 11.93 26.94 3.99
C THR A 171 10.76 26.36 4.78
N ASP A 172 9.55 26.48 4.25
CA ASP A 172 8.31 26.27 4.99
C ASP A 172 7.94 24.78 5.13
N CYS A 173 8.62 23.88 4.40
CA CYS A 173 8.51 22.42 4.56
C CYS A 173 9.78 21.77 5.12
N ALA A 174 10.77 22.56 5.54
CA ALA A 174 12.05 22.06 6.00
C ALA A 174 11.99 21.40 7.39
N ASP A 175 10.88 21.56 8.13
CA ASP A 175 10.66 20.87 9.40
C ASP A 175 10.37 19.37 9.25
N GLY A 176 10.22 18.90 8.01
CA GLY A 176 10.01 17.50 7.64
C GLY A 176 8.63 16.97 8.00
N ARG A 177 7.67 17.82 8.36
CA ARG A 177 6.28 17.38 8.59
C ARG A 177 5.64 16.95 7.26
N PRO A 178 4.69 16.01 7.28
CA PRO A 178 3.91 15.69 6.09
C PRO A 178 3.28 16.96 5.49
N LEU A 179 3.26 17.05 4.17
CA LEU A 179 2.68 18.21 3.49
C LEU A 179 1.18 18.30 3.75
N GLU A 180 0.69 19.50 4.05
CA GLU A 180 -0.73 19.86 3.95
C GLU A 180 -1.04 20.17 2.48
N LEU A 181 -1.99 19.43 1.90
CA LEU A 181 -2.40 19.52 0.50
C LEU A 181 -3.79 20.10 0.39
N PHE A 182 -4.03 20.95 -0.61
CA PHE A 182 -5.35 21.47 -0.91
C PHE A 182 -6.33 20.33 -1.22
N THR A 183 -7.53 20.40 -0.64
CA THR A 183 -8.72 19.72 -1.17
C THR A 183 -9.87 20.74 -1.18
N PRO A 184 -10.91 20.58 -2.02
CA PRO A 184 -12.06 21.48 -2.05
C PRO A 184 -12.74 21.67 -0.68
N ASP A 185 -12.68 20.66 0.20
CA ASP A 185 -13.25 20.70 1.55
C ASP A 185 -12.30 21.28 2.61
N GLY A 186 -11.09 21.71 2.20
CA GLY A 186 -10.05 22.24 3.08
C GLY A 186 -8.71 21.51 2.94
N ALA A 187 -7.64 22.10 3.47
CA ALA A 187 -6.32 21.47 3.44
C ALA A 187 -6.31 20.17 4.27
N ARG A 188 -5.67 19.13 3.74
CA ARG A 188 -5.50 17.84 4.40
C ARG A 188 -4.04 17.40 4.35
N CYS A 189 -3.53 16.96 5.49
CA CYS A 189 -2.27 16.26 5.59
C CYS A 189 -2.21 15.05 4.63
N SER A 190 -1.12 14.95 3.86
CA SER A 190 -0.87 13.86 2.90
C SER A 190 -0.92 12.47 3.55
N GLY A 191 -0.38 12.32 4.77
CA GLY A 191 -0.40 11.04 5.51
C GLY A 191 -1.81 10.54 5.80
N ARG A 192 -2.72 11.46 6.13
CA ARG A 192 -4.13 11.16 6.37
C ARG A 192 -4.88 10.80 5.10
N ILE A 193 -4.58 11.46 3.97
CA ILE A 193 -5.13 11.07 2.67
C ILE A 193 -4.80 9.59 2.39
N ALA A 194 -3.54 9.20 2.57
CA ALA A 194 -3.10 7.82 2.32
C ALA A 194 -3.74 6.79 3.28
N ALA A 195 -3.73 7.06 4.59
CA ALA A 195 -4.24 6.11 5.57
C ALA A 195 -5.74 5.81 5.43
N LEU A 196 -6.51 6.76 4.90
CA LEU A 196 -7.93 6.56 4.62
C LEU A 196 -8.17 5.68 3.38
N SER A 197 -7.28 5.77 2.38
CA SER A 197 -7.43 5.08 1.10
C SER A 197 -6.90 3.64 1.10
N PHE A 198 -5.82 3.36 1.84
CA PHE A 198 -5.05 2.11 1.69
C PHE A 198 -5.20 1.14 2.86
N THR A 199 -6.39 0.57 3.00
CA THR A 199 -6.76 -0.36 4.09
C THR A 199 -6.61 -1.85 3.73
N HIS A 200 -6.30 -2.16 2.47
CA HIS A 200 -6.13 -3.50 1.90
C HIS A 200 -4.86 -3.54 1.04
N ALA A 201 -4.35 -4.74 0.74
CA ALA A 201 -3.34 -4.92 -0.31
C ALA A 201 -3.90 -4.48 -1.67
N LEU A 202 -5.13 -4.90 -1.94
CA LEU A 202 -5.87 -4.56 -3.14
C LEU A 202 -7.32 -4.25 -2.79
N CYS A 203 -7.79 -3.06 -3.14
CA CYS A 203 -9.19 -2.67 -3.04
C CYS A 203 -9.70 -2.21 -4.41
N ALA A 204 -10.83 -2.74 -4.87
CA ALA A 204 -11.49 -2.31 -6.10
C ALA A 204 -12.93 -1.80 -5.87
N CYS A 205 -13.25 -0.66 -6.48
CA CYS A 205 -14.61 -0.09 -6.48
C CYS A 205 -15.62 -0.89 -7.30
N HIS A 206 -15.13 -1.70 -8.22
CA HIS A 206 -15.90 -2.64 -9.01
C HIS A 206 -15.26 -4.02 -8.87
N ASP A 207 -14.62 -4.56 -9.91
CA ASP A 207 -14.13 -5.93 -9.91
C ASP A 207 -12.62 -6.00 -9.63
N VAL A 208 -12.23 -7.05 -8.91
CA VAL A 208 -10.90 -7.66 -9.05
C VAL A 208 -11.09 -8.85 -9.97
N GLY A 209 -10.80 -8.64 -11.25
CA GLY A 209 -11.15 -9.53 -12.33
C GLY A 209 -9.96 -9.82 -13.24
N GLY A 210 -10.22 -10.52 -14.35
CA GLY A 210 -9.20 -10.75 -15.39
C GLY A 210 -7.99 -11.60 -14.97
N LEU A 211 -7.90 -12.01 -13.69
CA LEU A 211 -6.77 -12.72 -13.09
C LEU A 211 -6.57 -14.07 -13.77
N SER A 212 -5.66 -14.12 -14.75
CA SER A 212 -5.38 -15.31 -15.56
C SER A 212 -4.00 -15.91 -15.30
N ALA A 213 -3.26 -15.34 -14.36
CA ALA A 213 -1.98 -15.80 -13.85
C ALA A 213 -2.00 -15.77 -12.30
N PRO A 214 -1.02 -16.42 -11.63
CA PRO A 214 -0.94 -16.43 -10.17
C PRO A 214 -0.99 -15.03 -9.55
N ALA A 215 -1.86 -14.85 -8.56
CA ALA A 215 -1.97 -13.66 -7.75
C ALA A 215 -1.67 -13.99 -6.28
N LEU A 216 -0.71 -13.30 -5.68
CA LEU A 216 -0.33 -13.38 -4.28
C LEU A 216 -0.46 -12.01 -3.62
N PHE A 217 -1.19 -11.97 -2.52
CA PHE A 217 -1.34 -10.80 -1.66
C PHE A 217 -0.92 -11.22 -0.26
N ASP A 218 0.18 -10.66 0.22
CA ASP A 218 0.58 -10.83 1.61
C ASP A 218 0.88 -9.49 2.27
N ALA A 219 1.42 -9.50 3.49
CA ALA A 219 1.70 -8.28 4.22
C ALA A 219 3.05 -8.31 4.94
N PHE A 220 3.50 -7.13 5.35
CA PHE A 220 4.56 -6.91 6.31
C PHE A 220 4.39 -5.53 6.97
N ASP A 221 5.22 -5.22 7.95
CA ASP A 221 5.23 -3.91 8.59
C ASP A 221 6.64 -3.32 8.49
N SER A 222 6.83 -2.36 7.60
CA SER A 222 8.15 -1.78 7.31
C SER A 222 8.74 -0.99 8.51
N THR A 223 7.95 -0.78 9.55
CA THR A 223 8.40 -0.16 10.82
C THR A 223 8.94 -1.17 11.83
N ARG A 224 8.79 -2.48 11.58
CA ARG A 224 9.17 -3.56 12.52
C ARG A 224 10.30 -4.46 12.03
N GLY A 225 10.56 -4.50 10.73
CA GLY A 225 11.61 -5.32 10.15
C GLY A 225 11.49 -5.44 8.63
N PRO A 226 12.50 -6.02 7.98
CA PRO A 226 12.43 -6.36 6.56
C PRO A 226 11.28 -7.31 6.28
N TYR A 227 10.83 -7.31 5.03
CA TYR A 227 9.79 -8.21 4.56
C TYR A 227 10.14 -9.68 4.84
N VAL A 228 9.19 -10.39 5.47
CA VAL A 228 9.21 -11.83 5.65
C VAL A 228 7.96 -12.38 4.98
N PRO A 229 8.08 -13.27 3.97
CA PRO A 229 6.93 -13.79 3.25
C PRO A 229 5.90 -14.47 4.15
N GLY A 230 4.62 -14.24 3.83
CA GLY A 230 3.52 -14.98 4.42
C GLY A 230 3.05 -14.51 5.80
N LEU A 231 3.41 -13.29 6.24
CA LEU A 231 2.82 -12.71 7.44
C LEU A 231 1.31 -12.45 7.22
N PRO A 232 0.47 -12.59 8.27
CA PRO A 232 -0.96 -12.29 8.19
C PRO A 232 -1.22 -10.84 7.75
N GLY A 233 -2.32 -10.65 7.04
CA GLY A 233 -2.68 -9.39 6.40
C GLY A 233 -2.64 -9.51 4.88
N GLY A 234 -2.68 -8.40 4.16
CA GLY A 234 -2.70 -8.47 2.69
C GLY A 234 -4.09 -8.79 2.15
N SER A 235 -5.11 -8.29 2.83
CA SER A 235 -6.50 -8.50 2.49
C SER A 235 -6.83 -7.96 1.10
N VAL A 236 -7.81 -8.58 0.43
CA VAL A 236 -8.34 -8.16 -0.87
C VAL A 236 -9.82 -7.84 -0.75
N GLY A 237 -10.23 -6.67 -1.27
CA GLY A 237 -11.60 -6.20 -1.25
C GLY A 237 -12.11 -5.83 -2.64
N ALA A 238 -13.34 -6.20 -2.97
CA ALA A 238 -14.05 -5.71 -4.13
C ALA A 238 -15.51 -5.37 -3.80
N ASN A 239 -15.95 -4.18 -4.22
CA ASN A 239 -17.36 -3.79 -4.14
C ASN A 239 -18.22 -4.51 -5.20
N GLY A 240 -17.61 -4.96 -6.29
CA GLY A 240 -18.18 -5.82 -7.32
C GLY A 240 -17.82 -7.29 -7.07
N THR A 241 -17.09 -7.89 -8.01
CA THR A 241 -16.74 -9.31 -8.06
C THR A 241 -15.26 -9.52 -7.70
N VAL A 242 -14.93 -10.69 -7.15
CA VAL A 242 -13.55 -11.20 -7.19
C VAL A 242 -13.54 -12.50 -7.98
N GLY A 243 -12.81 -12.51 -9.09
CA GLY A 243 -12.71 -13.66 -9.98
C GLY A 243 -11.29 -13.94 -10.42
N SER A 244 -10.91 -15.21 -10.43
CA SER A 244 -9.65 -15.65 -11.04
C SER A 244 -9.87 -16.94 -11.82
N SER A 245 -9.01 -17.18 -12.81
CA SER A 245 -8.90 -18.48 -13.49
C SER A 245 -7.64 -19.24 -13.09
N SER A 246 -6.76 -18.62 -12.31
CA SER A 246 -5.46 -19.13 -11.88
C SER A 246 -5.36 -19.21 -10.35
N ARG A 247 -4.15 -19.38 -9.82
CA ARG A 247 -3.90 -19.38 -8.38
C ARG A 247 -4.18 -18.01 -7.80
N PHE A 248 -4.93 -17.96 -6.70
CA PHE A 248 -5.18 -16.77 -5.91
C PHE A 248 -4.81 -17.06 -4.46
N THR A 249 -3.99 -16.23 -3.85
CA THR A 249 -3.58 -16.38 -2.45
C THR A 249 -3.65 -15.02 -1.77
N ALA A 250 -4.42 -14.93 -0.68
CA ALA A 250 -4.43 -13.78 0.20
C ALA A 250 -4.11 -14.28 1.62
N THR A 251 -3.09 -13.73 2.27
CA THR A 251 -2.80 -14.05 3.68
C THR A 251 -3.69 -13.29 4.66
N GLY A 252 -4.59 -12.46 4.12
CA GLY A 252 -5.55 -11.66 4.86
C GLY A 252 -6.98 -12.12 4.56
N ASP A 253 -7.91 -11.20 4.76
CA ASP A 253 -9.31 -11.43 4.42
C ASP A 253 -9.56 -11.31 2.91
N LEU A 254 -10.57 -12.02 2.43
CA LEU A 254 -11.17 -11.76 1.12
C LEU A 254 -12.60 -11.27 1.30
N ARG A 255 -12.92 -10.08 0.76
CA ARG A 255 -14.24 -9.45 0.89
C ARG A 255 -14.85 -9.08 -0.45
N VAL A 256 -16.09 -9.53 -0.68
CA VAL A 256 -16.80 -9.31 -1.95
C VAL A 256 -18.24 -8.89 -1.67
N ALA A 257 -18.60 -7.66 -2.06
CA ALA A 257 -19.93 -7.11 -1.79
C ALA A 257 -20.90 -7.19 -3.00
N GLY A 258 -20.39 -7.29 -4.22
CA GLY A 258 -21.19 -7.20 -5.43
C GLY A 258 -22.03 -8.44 -5.69
N ALA A 259 -23.08 -8.31 -6.52
CA ALA A 259 -24.06 -9.37 -6.75
C ALA A 259 -23.49 -10.64 -7.42
N SER A 260 -22.44 -10.49 -8.23
CA SER A 260 -21.72 -11.59 -8.89
C SER A 260 -20.81 -12.38 -7.94
N GLY A 261 -20.53 -11.82 -6.76
CA GLY A 261 -19.86 -12.50 -5.65
C GLY A 261 -18.46 -13.03 -5.97
N PHE A 262 -18.09 -14.15 -5.35
CA PHE A 262 -16.77 -14.75 -5.52
C PHE A 262 -16.81 -15.87 -6.57
N GLN A 263 -15.89 -15.79 -7.54
CA GLN A 263 -15.84 -16.64 -8.71
C GLN A 263 -14.50 -17.38 -8.83
N ALA A 264 -14.39 -18.54 -8.18
CA ALA A 264 -13.25 -19.42 -8.38
C ALA A 264 -13.29 -20.05 -9.78
N GLY A 265 -12.19 -19.99 -10.50
CA GLY A 265 -11.91 -20.77 -11.72
C GLY A 265 -11.19 -22.07 -11.40
N SER A 266 -10.34 -22.53 -12.33
CA SER A 266 -9.65 -23.83 -12.22
C SER A 266 -8.39 -23.86 -11.33
N GLY A 267 -7.91 -22.70 -10.89
CA GLY A 267 -6.71 -22.60 -10.04
C GLY A 267 -6.90 -23.07 -8.60
N ARG A 268 -6.01 -22.67 -7.69
CA ARG A 268 -6.14 -22.91 -6.24
C ARG A 268 -6.36 -21.58 -5.54
N TYR A 269 -7.27 -21.56 -4.57
CA TYR A 269 -7.64 -20.36 -3.83
C TYR A 269 -7.33 -20.59 -2.36
N ALA A 270 -6.47 -19.75 -1.79
CA ALA A 270 -6.08 -19.81 -0.39
C ALA A 270 -6.32 -18.44 0.25
N ILE A 271 -7.13 -18.42 1.31
CA ILE A 271 -7.45 -17.24 2.11
C ILE A 271 -7.07 -17.58 3.55
N ALA A 272 -6.04 -16.94 4.10
CA ALA A 272 -5.53 -17.33 5.43
C ALA A 272 -6.35 -16.78 6.59
N GLN A 273 -7.20 -15.77 6.36
CA GLN A 273 -8.13 -15.25 7.37
C GLN A 273 -9.58 -15.54 6.96
N ALA A 274 -10.48 -14.56 7.02
CA ALA A 274 -11.89 -14.76 6.74
C ALA A 274 -12.24 -14.56 5.26
N LEU A 275 -13.20 -15.35 4.79
CA LEU A 275 -13.86 -15.13 3.50
C LEU A 275 -15.25 -14.55 3.72
N ARG A 276 -15.53 -13.38 3.14
CA ARG A 276 -16.82 -12.68 3.26
C ARG A 276 -17.39 -12.38 1.88
N VAL A 277 -18.53 -12.98 1.56
CA VAL A 277 -19.20 -12.83 0.26
C VAL A 277 -20.65 -12.48 0.51
N ALA A 278 -21.09 -11.29 0.09
CA ALA A 278 -22.46 -10.82 0.27
C ALA A 278 -23.49 -11.69 -0.48
N SER A 279 -23.09 -12.25 -1.61
CA SER A 279 -23.96 -12.77 -2.65
C SER A 279 -23.53 -14.18 -3.09
N ALA A 280 -23.57 -14.48 -4.39
CA ALA A 280 -23.26 -15.79 -4.94
C ALA A 280 -21.83 -16.24 -4.61
N PHE A 281 -21.68 -17.51 -4.24
CA PHE A 281 -20.38 -18.12 -3.98
C PHE A 281 -20.14 -19.29 -4.93
N GLU A 282 -19.03 -19.20 -5.68
CA GLU A 282 -18.55 -20.25 -6.57
C GLU A 282 -17.14 -20.70 -6.13
N GLY A 283 -17.06 -21.76 -5.32
CA GLY A 283 -15.82 -22.23 -4.71
C GLY A 283 -15.14 -23.42 -5.39
N ARG A 284 -15.88 -24.23 -6.17
CA ARG A 284 -15.40 -25.35 -7.03
C ARG A 284 -14.53 -26.44 -6.38
N GLY A 285 -14.46 -26.52 -5.04
CA GLY A 285 -13.70 -27.53 -4.30
C GLY A 285 -12.18 -27.29 -4.25
N ASN A 286 -11.72 -26.17 -4.81
CA ASN A 286 -10.32 -25.76 -4.82
C ASN A 286 -10.07 -24.50 -3.97
N THR A 287 -11.07 -24.11 -3.18
CA THR A 287 -11.02 -22.97 -2.25
C THR A 287 -10.80 -23.44 -0.82
N VAL A 288 -9.73 -22.94 -0.20
CA VAL A 288 -9.38 -23.17 1.20
C VAL A 288 -9.34 -21.83 1.92
N VAL A 289 -10.04 -21.76 3.04
CA VAL A 289 -10.10 -20.61 3.94
C VAL A 289 -9.67 -21.11 5.31
N ASP A 290 -8.59 -20.57 5.86
CA ASP A 290 -8.09 -21.05 7.16
C ASP A 290 -8.98 -20.55 8.32
N GLY A 291 -9.65 -19.41 8.14
CA GLY A 291 -10.59 -18.83 9.10
C GLY A 291 -12.07 -19.11 8.81
N ASP A 292 -12.92 -18.17 9.24
CA ASP A 292 -14.38 -18.23 9.12
C ASP A 292 -14.87 -17.89 7.70
N GLY A 293 -15.99 -18.49 7.31
CA GLY A 293 -16.73 -18.18 6.09
C GLY A 293 -18.02 -17.41 6.38
N TYR A 294 -18.27 -16.31 5.68
CA TYR A 294 -19.52 -15.54 5.75
C TYR A 294 -20.12 -15.45 4.36
N ILE A 295 -21.09 -16.31 4.05
CA ILE A 295 -21.68 -16.44 2.72
C ILE A 295 -23.16 -16.06 2.76
N GLY A 296 -23.49 -14.87 2.23
CA GLY A 296 -24.83 -14.29 2.25
C GLY A 296 -25.77 -14.71 1.13
N GLY A 297 -25.25 -15.30 0.05
CA GLY A 297 -26.05 -15.72 -1.10
C GLY A 297 -25.97 -17.23 -1.40
N PRO A 298 -26.41 -17.65 -2.60
CA PRO A 298 -26.45 -19.06 -2.99
C PRO A 298 -25.05 -19.64 -3.26
N PHE A 299 -24.94 -20.96 -3.13
CA PHE A 299 -23.76 -21.73 -3.51
C PHE A 299 -23.92 -22.25 -4.95
N ASP A 300 -23.52 -21.45 -5.95
CA ASP A 300 -23.81 -21.73 -7.37
C ASP A 300 -22.95 -22.86 -7.95
N ARG A 301 -21.75 -23.10 -7.39
CA ARG A 301 -20.99 -24.37 -7.51
C ARG A 301 -20.23 -24.61 -6.21
N GLY A 302 -20.75 -25.56 -5.41
CA GLY A 302 -20.23 -25.97 -4.11
C GLY A 302 -18.77 -26.42 -4.14
N GLY A 303 -18.17 -26.46 -2.95
CA GLY A 303 -16.80 -26.92 -2.73
C GLY A 303 -15.91 -25.84 -2.16
N ALA A 304 -15.73 -25.86 -0.84
CA ALA A 304 -14.75 -25.05 -0.12
C ALA A 304 -14.43 -25.72 1.22
N THR A 305 -13.23 -25.49 1.73
CA THR A 305 -12.86 -25.91 3.09
C THR A 305 -12.63 -24.67 3.94
N PHE A 306 -13.37 -24.53 5.01
CA PHE A 306 -13.21 -23.51 6.04
C PHE A 306 -12.60 -24.15 7.29
N GLY A 307 -11.51 -23.59 7.78
CA GLY A 307 -10.91 -24.00 9.06
C GLY A 307 -11.75 -23.57 10.26
N GLY A 308 -12.53 -22.48 10.11
CA GLY A 308 -13.45 -21.96 11.11
C GLY A 308 -14.93 -22.28 10.86
N ASP A 309 -15.81 -21.43 11.39
CA ASP A 309 -17.26 -21.55 11.27
C ASP A 309 -17.76 -20.97 9.94
N LEU A 310 -18.82 -21.57 9.40
CA LEU A 310 -19.54 -21.06 8.23
C LEU A 310 -20.85 -20.38 8.65
N TYR A 311 -20.91 -19.07 8.49
CA TYR A 311 -22.11 -18.25 8.67
C TYR A 311 -22.85 -18.11 7.34
N THR A 312 -24.14 -18.47 7.31
CA THR A 312 -24.96 -18.36 6.10
C THR A 312 -26.46 -18.26 6.42
N PRO A 313 -27.30 -17.67 5.54
CA PRO A 313 -28.75 -17.59 5.78
C PRO A 313 -29.49 -18.92 5.86
N SER A 314 -28.92 -20.01 5.34
CA SER A 314 -29.56 -21.34 5.38
C SER A 314 -28.51 -22.44 5.37
N CYS A 315 -28.31 -23.10 6.51
CA CYS A 315 -27.40 -24.23 6.60
C CYS A 315 -27.88 -25.43 5.78
N ALA A 316 -29.19 -25.54 5.57
CA ALA A 316 -29.78 -26.57 4.70
C ALA A 316 -29.45 -26.36 3.21
N ALA A 317 -29.05 -25.15 2.80
CA ALA A 317 -28.65 -24.84 1.43
C ALA A 317 -27.15 -25.08 1.17
N VAL A 318 -26.37 -25.37 2.21
CA VAL A 318 -24.92 -25.60 2.09
C VAL A 318 -24.68 -26.96 1.40
N PRO A 319 -23.96 -26.99 0.26
CA PRO A 319 -23.62 -28.23 -0.42
C PRO A 319 -22.74 -29.16 0.43
N ALA A 320 -22.87 -30.47 0.22
CA ALA A 320 -22.14 -31.48 1.00
C ALA A 320 -20.62 -31.48 0.81
N ASP A 321 -20.12 -30.85 -0.25
CA ASP A 321 -18.70 -30.67 -0.54
C ASP A 321 -18.11 -29.39 0.08
N VAL A 322 -18.92 -28.62 0.82
CA VAL A 322 -18.46 -27.53 1.68
C VAL A 322 -18.17 -28.10 3.07
N VAL A 323 -16.95 -27.92 3.54
CA VAL A 323 -16.48 -28.38 4.85
C VAL A 323 -16.21 -27.16 5.73
N ALA A 324 -16.74 -27.16 6.95
CA ALA A 324 -16.51 -26.13 7.97
C ALA A 324 -16.55 -26.77 9.36
N ALA A 325 -16.02 -26.08 10.38
CA ALA A 325 -16.08 -26.56 11.77
C ALA A 325 -17.53 -26.68 12.27
N SER A 326 -18.34 -25.67 11.99
CA SER A 326 -19.79 -25.69 12.16
C SER A 326 -20.48 -24.84 11.09
N CYS A 327 -21.78 -25.07 10.90
CA CYS A 327 -22.62 -24.17 10.12
C CYS A 327 -23.57 -23.42 11.06
N ILE A 328 -23.51 -22.09 11.01
CA ILE A 328 -24.30 -21.18 11.85
C ILE A 328 -25.30 -20.46 10.94
N GLU A 329 -26.57 -20.76 11.14
CA GLU A 329 -27.66 -20.15 10.37
C GLU A 329 -27.98 -18.75 10.89
N GLY A 330 -27.92 -17.75 10.01
CA GLY A 330 -28.22 -16.37 10.35
C GLY A 330 -28.03 -15.40 9.18
N PRO A 331 -28.57 -14.17 9.27
CA PRO A 331 -28.34 -13.17 8.23
C PRO A 331 -26.85 -12.81 8.15
N VAL A 332 -26.31 -12.82 6.93
CA VAL A 332 -24.95 -12.36 6.64
C VAL A 332 -25.04 -11.04 5.89
N SER A 333 -24.35 -10.02 6.40
CA SER A 333 -24.19 -8.73 5.74
C SER A 333 -22.70 -8.47 5.53
N VAL A 334 -22.33 -8.10 4.31
CA VAL A 334 -20.97 -7.73 3.95
C VAL A 334 -21.06 -6.31 3.37
N PRO A 335 -20.67 -5.27 4.12
CA PRO A 335 -20.65 -3.91 3.59
C PRO A 335 -19.62 -3.79 2.46
N PRO A 336 -19.76 -2.82 1.55
CA PRO A 336 -18.75 -2.53 0.53
C PRO A 336 -17.36 -2.39 1.17
N PRO A 337 -16.38 -3.25 0.81
CA PRO A 337 -15.05 -3.21 1.42
C PRO A 337 -14.20 -2.01 1.01
N CYS A 338 -14.53 -1.35 -0.11
CA CYS A 338 -13.77 -0.22 -0.65
C CYS A 338 -14.58 1.08 -0.58
N ALA A 339 -13.93 2.14 -0.11
CA ALA A 339 -14.48 3.48 0.08
C ALA A 339 -14.67 4.21 -1.27
N CYS A 340 -15.72 3.84 -2.01
CA CYS A 340 -15.94 4.26 -3.39
C CYS A 340 -17.16 5.14 -3.61
N ALA A 341 -17.83 5.59 -2.54
CA ALA A 341 -18.86 6.61 -2.71
C ALA A 341 -18.22 7.91 -3.22
N PRO A 342 -18.92 8.75 -3.99
CA PRO A 342 -18.35 9.99 -4.52
C PRO A 342 -17.74 10.93 -3.46
N ALA A 343 -18.27 10.92 -2.23
CA ALA A 343 -17.73 11.69 -1.10
C ALA A 343 -16.45 11.09 -0.49
N ASP A 344 -16.12 9.86 -0.87
CA ASP A 344 -14.99 9.08 -0.38
C ASP A 344 -13.78 9.23 -1.31
N ILE A 345 -14.04 9.48 -2.59
CA ILE A 345 -13.04 9.60 -3.63
C ILE A 345 -12.32 10.94 -3.51
N LEU A 346 -10.99 10.90 -3.43
CA LEU A 346 -10.15 12.09 -3.49
C LEU A 346 -10.38 12.84 -4.82
N PRO A 347 -10.65 14.16 -4.81
CA PRO A 347 -10.87 14.94 -6.03
C PRO A 347 -9.53 15.32 -6.69
N ILE A 348 -8.83 14.34 -7.26
CA ILE A 348 -7.47 14.47 -7.81
C ILE A 348 -7.39 15.60 -8.86
N GLY A 349 -8.29 15.63 -9.85
CA GLY A 349 -8.34 16.69 -10.85
C GLY A 349 -8.44 18.10 -10.25
N ALA A 350 -9.26 18.29 -9.22
CA ALA A 350 -9.38 19.60 -8.55
C ALA A 350 -8.10 19.99 -7.78
N MET A 351 -7.37 19.00 -7.24
CA MET A 351 -6.07 19.25 -6.62
C MET A 351 -5.04 19.69 -7.67
N ILE A 352 -5.01 19.01 -8.81
CA ILE A 352 -4.10 19.34 -9.91
C ILE A 352 -4.42 20.72 -10.48
N ASP A 353 -5.69 21.04 -10.74
CA ASP A 353 -6.13 22.35 -11.22
C ASP A 353 -5.70 23.48 -10.28
N HIS A 354 -5.74 23.24 -8.96
CA HIS A 354 -5.26 24.20 -7.97
C HIS A 354 -3.75 24.43 -8.09
N TYR A 355 -2.96 23.35 -8.13
CA TYR A 355 -1.49 23.43 -8.17
C TYR A 355 -0.93 23.75 -9.56
N ALA A 356 -1.74 23.73 -10.61
CA ALA A 356 -1.39 24.25 -11.93
C ALA A 356 -1.23 25.79 -11.94
N ASP A 357 -1.82 26.50 -10.97
CA ASP A 357 -1.56 27.92 -10.75
C ASP A 357 -0.13 28.11 -10.21
N PRO A 358 0.77 28.85 -10.88
CA PRO A 358 2.12 29.11 -10.41
C PRO A 358 2.18 29.83 -9.05
N ALA A 359 1.09 30.43 -8.58
CA ALA A 359 1.00 31.03 -7.25
C ALA A 359 0.70 30.01 -6.13
N ALA A 360 0.27 28.79 -6.48
CA ALA A 360 -0.09 27.73 -5.55
C ALA A 360 0.99 26.65 -5.40
N ASN A 361 2.02 26.67 -6.27
CA ASN A 361 3.13 25.73 -6.26
C ASN A 361 4.49 26.43 -6.05
N ASP A 362 5.54 25.63 -5.87
CA ASP A 362 6.90 26.05 -5.56
C ASP A 362 7.83 26.06 -6.79
N ASP A 363 7.30 25.88 -8.01
CA ASP A 363 8.10 25.77 -9.23
C ASP A 363 8.91 27.04 -9.47
N ALA A 364 8.27 28.21 -9.33
CA ALA A 364 8.90 29.51 -9.54
C ALA A 364 10.03 29.77 -8.52
N LEU A 365 9.95 29.20 -7.32
CA LEU A 365 10.97 29.34 -6.29
C LEU A 365 12.25 28.60 -6.66
N ILE A 366 12.10 27.42 -7.25
CA ILE A 366 13.23 26.58 -7.66
C ILE A 366 13.58 26.76 -9.14
N GLY A 367 12.84 27.56 -9.91
CA GLY A 367 13.04 27.73 -11.34
C GLY A 367 12.72 26.49 -12.17
N LEU A 368 11.80 25.65 -11.70
CA LEU A 368 11.31 24.49 -12.44
C LEU A 368 10.37 24.96 -13.55
N ASP A 369 10.67 24.56 -14.79
CA ASP A 369 9.76 24.75 -15.93
C ASP A 369 8.70 23.64 -15.91
N PRO A 370 7.39 23.95 -15.92
CA PRO A 370 6.34 22.94 -15.99
C PRO A 370 6.48 21.97 -17.17
N ASP A 371 7.10 22.38 -18.27
CA ASP A 371 7.30 21.55 -19.47
C ASP A 371 8.65 20.81 -19.46
N ALA A 372 9.43 20.88 -18.37
CA ALA A 372 10.79 20.35 -18.29
C ALA A 372 10.91 18.86 -18.65
N LEU A 373 9.85 18.07 -18.38
CA LEU A 373 9.79 16.64 -18.69
C LEU A 373 8.74 16.29 -19.77
N ALA A 374 8.08 17.28 -20.36
CA ALA A 374 7.08 17.09 -21.42
C ALA A 374 7.69 17.08 -22.84
N ALA A 375 8.87 17.67 -23.01
CA ALA A 375 9.56 17.74 -24.31
C ALA A 375 10.76 16.78 -24.40
N PRO A 376 10.99 16.13 -25.56
CA PRO A 376 12.13 15.22 -25.75
C PRO A 376 13.44 16.01 -25.92
N ALA A 377 14.10 16.35 -24.82
CA ALA A 377 15.47 16.87 -24.83
C ALA A 377 16.29 16.14 -23.77
N GLY A 378 17.45 15.54 -24.16
CA GLY A 378 18.57 14.94 -23.37
C GLY A 378 18.31 14.25 -22.02
N PRO A 379 18.97 13.13 -21.64
CA PRO A 379 18.71 12.44 -20.36
C PRO A 379 18.66 13.44 -19.20
N ALA A 380 17.60 13.35 -18.39
CA ALA A 380 17.27 14.37 -17.40
C ALA A 380 17.09 13.71 -16.05
N ARG A 381 17.83 14.26 -15.09
CA ARG A 381 17.60 14.05 -13.68
C ARG A 381 16.97 15.31 -13.10
N LEU A 382 15.90 15.16 -12.34
CA LEU A 382 15.25 16.23 -11.59
C LEU A 382 15.41 15.91 -10.10
N ASP A 383 16.19 16.71 -9.39
CA ASP A 383 16.36 16.60 -7.95
C ASP A 383 15.37 17.56 -7.26
N LEU A 384 14.32 17.01 -6.65
CA LEU A 384 13.29 17.78 -5.96
C LEU A 384 13.61 17.88 -4.46
N PRO A 385 13.75 19.10 -3.92
CA PRO A 385 13.75 19.30 -2.48
C PRO A 385 12.32 19.13 -1.91
N CYS A 386 12.11 19.44 -0.62
CA CYS A 386 10.75 19.47 -0.08
C CYS A 386 9.94 20.58 -0.79
N GLY A 387 8.65 20.36 -1.05
CA GLY A 387 7.80 21.36 -1.70
C GLY A 387 6.60 20.76 -2.44
N ARG A 388 5.87 21.62 -3.15
CA ARG A 388 4.73 21.25 -4.01
C ARG A 388 5.05 21.71 -5.43
N TYR A 389 5.22 20.79 -6.35
CA TYR A 389 5.70 21.06 -7.70
C TYR A 389 4.68 20.68 -8.75
N TYR A 390 4.69 21.36 -9.89
CA TYR A 390 3.82 21.06 -11.00
C TYR A 390 4.62 20.76 -12.28
N LEU A 391 4.15 19.77 -13.03
CA LEU A 391 4.61 19.47 -14.38
C LEU A 391 3.38 19.33 -15.30
N SER A 392 3.50 19.77 -16.54
CA SER A 392 2.41 19.62 -17.51
C SER A 392 2.20 18.17 -17.93
N ALA A 393 3.27 17.39 -18.03
CA ALA A 393 3.28 15.96 -18.35
C ALA A 393 4.68 15.37 -18.06
N ILE A 394 4.77 14.04 -18.02
CA ILE A 394 6.06 13.33 -18.03
C ILE A 394 6.11 12.44 -19.27
N ARG A 395 7.07 12.69 -20.16
CA ARG A 395 7.32 11.87 -21.35
C ARG A 395 8.71 11.25 -21.30
N ALA A 396 8.81 10.09 -20.65
CA ALA A 396 10.05 9.35 -20.50
C ALA A 396 10.38 8.52 -21.76
N SER A 397 10.57 9.19 -22.90
CA SER A 397 11.07 8.61 -24.18
C SER A 397 12.57 8.31 -24.20
N ARG A 398 13.22 8.63 -23.09
CA ARG A 398 14.62 8.39 -22.71
C ARG A 398 14.65 8.23 -21.19
N PRO A 399 15.74 7.73 -20.58
CA PRO A 399 15.84 7.68 -19.13
C PRO A 399 15.57 9.04 -18.48
N VAL A 400 14.62 9.06 -17.56
CA VAL A 400 14.25 10.17 -16.70
C VAL A 400 14.35 9.69 -15.25
N THR A 401 15.06 10.43 -14.42
CA THR A 401 15.11 10.19 -12.98
C THR A 401 14.54 11.40 -12.27
N ILE A 402 13.58 11.20 -11.37
CA ILE A 402 13.17 12.21 -10.40
C ILE A 402 13.62 11.69 -9.03
N ALA A 403 14.55 12.39 -8.38
CA ALA A 403 15.01 12.04 -7.05
C ALA A 403 14.48 13.05 -6.04
N VAL A 404 13.99 12.55 -4.91
CA VAL A 404 13.30 13.35 -3.91
C VAL A 404 14.08 13.34 -2.61
N HIS A 405 14.46 14.52 -2.14
CA HIS A 405 15.36 14.71 -1.00
C HIS A 405 14.64 15.20 0.27
N GLY A 406 13.32 15.40 0.22
CA GLY A 406 12.48 15.84 1.33
C GLY A 406 11.01 15.51 1.07
N ASN A 407 10.09 16.01 1.89
CA ASN A 407 8.67 15.76 1.65
C ASN A 407 8.19 16.59 0.45
N ALA A 408 7.90 15.93 -0.67
CA ALA A 408 7.50 16.55 -1.92
C ALA A 408 6.15 16.04 -2.41
N ALA A 409 5.35 16.93 -2.98
CA ALA A 409 4.19 16.59 -3.77
C ALA A 409 4.42 17.03 -5.22
N LEU A 410 4.16 16.16 -6.19
CA LEU A 410 4.32 16.41 -7.61
C LEU A 410 2.96 16.27 -8.30
N PHE A 411 2.46 17.36 -8.88
CA PHE A 411 1.21 17.42 -9.61
C PHE A 411 1.48 17.40 -11.11
N ILE A 412 0.85 16.50 -11.84
CA ILE A 412 1.07 16.28 -13.27
C ILE A 412 -0.24 16.53 -14.00
N GLY A 413 -0.30 17.60 -14.78
CA GLY A 413 -1.52 18.03 -15.46
C GLY A 413 -2.06 17.03 -16.48
N GLY A 414 -1.16 16.33 -17.17
CA GLY A 414 -1.47 15.37 -18.22
C GLY A 414 -0.95 13.97 -17.93
N ASP A 415 -0.56 13.28 -19.01
CA ASP A 415 -0.15 11.88 -18.96
C ASP A 415 1.28 11.70 -18.44
N VAL A 416 1.53 10.50 -17.91
CA VAL A 416 2.85 9.94 -17.62
C VAL A 416 3.09 8.80 -18.61
N ASP A 417 3.85 9.10 -19.67
CA ASP A 417 4.18 8.17 -20.75
C ASP A 417 5.61 7.64 -20.60
N VAL A 418 5.75 6.34 -20.33
CA VAL A 418 7.06 5.71 -20.10
C VAL A 418 7.41 4.78 -21.26
N SER A 419 8.18 5.27 -22.22
CA SER A 419 8.62 4.47 -23.39
C SER A 419 10.09 4.04 -23.37
N ALA A 420 10.89 4.56 -22.44
CA ALA A 420 12.27 4.15 -22.20
C ALA A 420 12.51 3.76 -20.74
N ALA A 421 12.68 4.72 -19.84
CA ALA A 421 12.81 4.46 -18.41
C ALA A 421 12.38 5.68 -17.57
N LEU A 422 11.58 5.44 -16.53
CA LEU A 422 11.24 6.43 -15.50
C LEU A 422 11.61 5.85 -14.12
N LEU A 423 12.51 6.53 -13.42
CA LEU A 423 12.91 6.21 -12.05
C LEU A 423 12.46 7.32 -11.12
N LEU A 424 11.61 6.99 -10.15
CA LEU A 424 11.20 7.90 -9.07
C LEU A 424 11.86 7.44 -7.77
N ALA A 425 13.00 8.04 -7.45
CA ALA A 425 13.80 7.70 -6.28
C ALA A 425 13.44 8.62 -5.10
N VAL A 426 13.36 8.04 -3.90
CA VAL A 426 13.07 8.78 -2.67
C VAL A 426 14.17 8.49 -1.65
N ASP A 427 14.81 9.53 -1.14
CA ASP A 427 15.84 9.40 -0.12
C ASP A 427 15.26 8.86 1.20
N PRO A 428 16.07 8.19 2.04
CA PRO A 428 15.62 7.71 3.34
C PRO A 428 15.00 8.83 4.20
N GLY A 429 13.73 8.65 4.56
CA GLY A 429 12.97 9.58 5.39
C GLY A 429 12.41 10.82 4.68
N ALA A 430 12.53 10.88 3.35
CA ALA A 430 11.73 11.75 2.47
C ALA A 430 10.40 11.06 2.11
N THR A 431 9.43 11.82 1.61
CA THR A 431 8.16 11.29 1.10
C THR A 431 7.83 11.91 -0.25
N LEU A 432 7.21 11.14 -1.14
CA LEU A 432 6.75 11.60 -2.45
C LEU A 432 5.26 11.29 -2.63
N ASP A 433 4.44 12.32 -2.84
CA ASP A 433 3.06 12.19 -3.32
C ASP A 433 3.01 12.62 -4.79
N VAL A 434 2.59 11.75 -5.71
CA VAL A 434 2.42 12.10 -7.12
C VAL A 434 0.95 12.08 -7.48
N PHE A 435 0.45 13.15 -8.08
CA PHE A 435 -0.93 13.29 -8.56
C PHE A 435 -0.90 13.40 -10.09
N VAL A 436 -1.60 12.53 -10.79
CA VAL A 436 -1.62 12.46 -12.25
C VAL A 436 -3.04 12.71 -12.75
N GLY A 437 -3.19 13.73 -13.59
CA GLY A 437 -4.48 14.11 -14.17
C GLY A 437 -4.84 13.28 -15.39
N GLY A 438 -3.85 12.77 -16.10
CA GLY A 438 -4.01 11.86 -17.23
C GLY A 438 -3.84 10.38 -16.87
N GLN A 439 -3.34 9.61 -17.84
CA GLN A 439 -3.03 8.19 -17.71
C GLN A 439 -1.58 7.97 -17.28
N LEU A 440 -1.32 6.85 -16.60
CA LEU A 440 0.02 6.27 -16.46
C LEU A 440 0.14 5.08 -17.41
N THR A 441 0.99 5.19 -18.43
CA THR A 441 1.24 4.10 -19.38
C THR A 441 2.71 3.77 -19.48
N ASP A 442 3.04 2.48 -19.57
CA ASP A 442 4.40 2.03 -19.81
C ASP A 442 4.53 1.10 -21.04
N SER A 443 5.69 1.24 -21.67
CA SER A 443 6.28 0.34 -22.65
C SER A 443 7.79 0.19 -22.45
N GLY A 444 8.35 0.94 -21.50
CA GLY A 444 9.73 0.87 -21.01
C GLY A 444 9.78 0.69 -19.49
N SER A 445 10.98 0.72 -18.89
CA SER A 445 11.14 0.40 -17.47
C SER A 445 10.53 1.47 -16.56
N LEU A 446 9.67 1.05 -15.64
CA LEU A 446 9.12 1.90 -14.59
C LEU A 446 9.62 1.42 -13.24
N SER A 447 10.29 2.29 -12.49
CA SER A 447 10.70 2.01 -11.12
C SER A 447 10.30 3.17 -10.21
N ILE A 448 9.50 2.86 -9.20
CA ILE A 448 8.90 3.85 -8.30
C ILE A 448 9.23 3.48 -6.86
N GLY A 449 9.67 4.46 -6.09
CA GLY A 449 9.87 4.36 -4.64
C GLY A 449 10.97 3.37 -4.24
N SER A 450 10.86 2.85 -3.02
CA SER A 450 11.84 1.92 -2.45
C SER A 450 11.14 0.77 -1.72
N PRO A 451 11.54 -0.49 -1.92
CA PRO A 451 10.99 -1.61 -1.15
C PRO A 451 11.37 -1.56 0.33
N ALA A 452 12.37 -0.76 0.72
CA ALA A 452 12.79 -0.61 2.12
C ALA A 452 11.87 0.30 2.94
N TYR A 453 11.11 1.19 2.30
CA TYR A 453 10.19 2.13 2.93
C TYR A 453 9.07 2.49 1.93
N PRO A 454 8.25 1.51 1.50
CA PRO A 454 7.32 1.71 0.39
C PRO A 454 6.27 2.77 0.69
N ALA A 455 5.77 2.86 1.93
CA ALA A 455 4.77 3.85 2.32
C ALA A 455 5.22 5.32 2.14
N ALA A 456 6.51 5.58 1.92
CA ALA A 456 7.03 6.91 1.61
C ALA A 456 6.61 7.42 0.22
N THR A 457 6.24 6.54 -0.70
CA THR A 457 5.82 6.91 -2.06
C THR A 457 4.35 6.61 -2.28
N ARG A 458 3.61 7.61 -2.77
CA ARG A 458 2.17 7.58 -2.97
C ARG A 458 1.84 8.11 -4.35
N PHE A 459 1.03 7.38 -5.11
CA PHE A 459 0.62 7.72 -6.47
C PHE A 459 -0.89 7.81 -6.54
N TYR A 460 -1.42 8.91 -7.03
CA TYR A 460 -2.84 9.18 -7.20
C TYR A 460 -3.08 9.49 -8.67
N VAL A 461 -3.83 8.63 -9.36
CA VAL A 461 -4.10 8.75 -10.79
C VAL A 461 -5.59 8.97 -10.95
N ASP A 462 -5.97 10.10 -11.53
CA ASP A 462 -7.37 10.38 -11.86
C ASP A 462 -7.81 9.53 -13.07
N GLY A 463 -6.95 9.45 -14.09
CA GLY A 463 -7.30 8.78 -15.35
C GLY A 463 -8.17 9.66 -16.25
N PRO A 464 -8.44 9.21 -17.49
CA PRO A 464 -9.07 10.03 -18.53
C PRO A 464 -10.59 10.15 -18.36
N CYS A 465 -11.20 9.41 -17.42
CA CYS A 465 -12.63 9.27 -17.31
C CYS A 465 -13.15 9.68 -15.93
N HIS A 466 -14.35 10.26 -15.91
CA HIS A 466 -15.09 10.65 -14.72
C HIS A 466 -15.99 9.50 -14.23
N HIS A 467 -16.07 9.28 -12.91
CA HIS A 467 -16.90 8.22 -12.32
C HIS A 467 -18.42 8.49 -12.47
N GLU A 468 -19.25 7.45 -12.31
CA GLU A 468 -20.71 7.61 -12.29
C GLU A 468 -21.14 8.59 -11.18
N GLY A 469 -21.97 9.58 -11.54
CA GLY A 469 -22.39 10.65 -10.62
C GLY A 469 -21.45 11.85 -10.55
N ALA A 470 -20.26 11.79 -11.16
CA ALA A 470 -19.36 12.93 -11.28
C ALA A 470 -19.97 14.02 -12.16
N ALA A 471 -19.68 15.28 -11.81
CA ALA A 471 -19.95 16.40 -12.70
C ALA A 471 -19.08 16.28 -13.96
N CYS A 472 -19.66 16.53 -15.13
CA CYS A 472 -19.00 16.41 -16.42
C CYS A 472 -19.51 17.46 -17.40
N VAL A 473 -18.78 17.64 -18.51
CA VAL A 473 -19.24 18.43 -19.67
C VAL A 473 -19.65 17.48 -20.80
N ASP A 474 -20.61 17.88 -21.63
CA ASP A 474 -21.06 17.08 -22.78
C ASP A 474 -19.86 16.71 -23.67
N GLY A 475 -19.55 15.41 -23.78
CA GLY A 475 -18.39 14.88 -24.51
C GLY A 475 -17.24 14.36 -23.64
N ALA A 476 -17.29 14.53 -22.32
CA ALA A 476 -16.34 13.92 -21.39
C ALA A 476 -16.54 12.40 -21.29
N GLU A 477 -15.47 11.65 -21.00
CA GLU A 477 -15.54 10.20 -20.77
C GLU A 477 -16.02 9.89 -19.36
N CYS A 478 -17.02 9.01 -19.22
CA CYS A 478 -17.70 8.75 -17.94
C CYS A 478 -17.54 7.28 -17.49
N CYS A 479 -16.30 6.80 -17.37
CA CYS A 479 -15.90 5.45 -16.97
C CYS A 479 -16.85 4.31 -17.35
N GLY A 480 -17.05 4.15 -18.66
CA GLY A 480 -18.07 3.26 -19.21
C GLY A 480 -19.46 3.85 -19.11
N GLY A 481 -19.59 5.10 -19.58
CA GLY A 481 -20.73 5.97 -19.37
C GLY A 481 -20.80 7.12 -20.38
N THR A 482 -21.92 7.85 -20.35
CA THR A 482 -22.06 9.12 -21.08
C THR A 482 -22.35 10.26 -20.11
N CYS A 483 -21.79 11.43 -20.41
CA CYS A 483 -22.18 12.65 -19.73
C CYS A 483 -23.58 13.06 -20.21
N SER A 484 -24.54 13.12 -19.29
CA SER A 484 -25.90 13.58 -19.59
C SER A 484 -26.39 14.54 -18.52
N GLY A 485 -26.78 15.75 -18.92
CA GLY A 485 -27.22 16.79 -17.97
C GLY A 485 -26.11 17.26 -17.05
N GLY A 486 -24.85 17.15 -17.49
CA GLY A 486 -23.66 17.52 -16.72
C GLY A 486 -23.27 16.50 -15.64
N VAL A 487 -23.82 15.29 -15.68
CA VAL A 487 -23.49 14.20 -14.76
C VAL A 487 -23.19 12.91 -15.53
N CYS A 488 -22.17 12.19 -15.10
CA CYS A 488 -21.82 10.90 -15.68
C CYS A 488 -22.84 9.82 -15.31
N GLY A 489 -23.39 9.13 -16.31
CA GLY A 489 -24.27 7.97 -16.14
C GLY A 489 -23.73 6.74 -16.89
N PRO A 490 -24.21 5.52 -16.56
CA PRO A 490 -23.67 4.27 -17.09
C PRO A 490 -23.93 4.05 -18.59
N ASP A 491 -22.96 3.46 -19.29
CA ASP A 491 -22.98 3.07 -20.71
C ASP A 491 -22.24 1.72 -20.90
N PRO A 492 -22.99 0.62 -21.01
CA PRO A 492 -22.41 -0.72 -21.18
C PRO A 492 -21.74 -0.95 -22.55
N ALA A 493 -21.76 0.00 -23.48
CA ALA A 493 -21.18 -0.15 -24.82
C ALA A 493 -19.72 0.31 -24.96
N ARG A 494 -19.14 0.98 -23.95
CA ARG A 494 -17.77 1.51 -23.99
C ARG A 494 -16.97 1.06 -22.77
N PRO A 495 -15.95 0.20 -22.89
CA PRO A 495 -15.05 -0.04 -21.77
C PRO A 495 -14.27 1.26 -21.45
N PRO A 496 -14.06 1.60 -20.17
CA PRO A 496 -13.24 2.75 -19.78
C PRO A 496 -11.79 2.58 -20.25
N ASP A 497 -11.17 3.66 -20.71
CA ASP A 497 -9.72 3.67 -20.89
C ASP A 497 -9.06 3.51 -19.50
N PRO A 498 -7.99 2.69 -19.37
CA PRO A 498 -7.36 2.46 -18.08
C PRO A 498 -6.71 3.73 -17.55
N ALA A 499 -6.85 3.98 -16.25
CA ALA A 499 -6.07 5.00 -15.58
C ALA A 499 -4.58 4.60 -15.52
N VAL A 500 -4.33 3.30 -15.33
CA VAL A 500 -2.97 2.73 -15.28
C VAL A 500 -2.90 1.51 -16.18
N ARG A 501 -1.96 1.52 -17.12
CA ARG A 501 -1.67 0.38 -17.99
C ARG A 501 -0.21 -0.03 -17.86
N LEU A 502 0.02 -1.20 -17.29
CA LEU A 502 1.32 -1.83 -17.10
C LEU A 502 1.53 -2.95 -18.13
N SER A 503 2.34 -2.70 -19.14
CA SER A 503 2.64 -3.58 -20.27
C SER A 503 4.01 -4.23 -20.19
N VAL A 504 4.88 -3.74 -19.32
CA VAL A 504 6.19 -4.34 -19.04
C VAL A 504 6.41 -4.49 -17.54
N ARG A 505 7.47 -5.20 -17.14
CA ARG A 505 7.78 -5.36 -15.70
C ARG A 505 8.07 -3.99 -15.10
N ALA A 506 7.33 -3.63 -14.06
CA ALA A 506 7.50 -2.42 -13.29
C ALA A 506 7.86 -2.76 -11.84
N ASP A 507 8.84 -2.06 -11.28
CA ASP A 507 9.21 -2.14 -9.86
C ASP A 507 8.41 -1.06 -9.12
N MET A 508 7.19 -1.37 -8.70
CA MET A 508 6.29 -0.40 -8.08
C MET A 508 6.36 -0.52 -6.56
N ASN A 509 7.08 0.37 -5.88
CA ASN A 509 7.12 0.38 -4.42
C ASN A 509 6.40 1.63 -3.92
N GLY A 510 5.23 1.44 -3.31
CA GLY A 510 4.37 2.53 -2.90
C GLY A 510 2.89 2.19 -2.84
N LEU A 511 2.10 3.23 -2.53
CA LEU A 511 0.65 3.15 -2.45
C LEU A 511 0.03 3.78 -3.71
N PHE A 512 -0.76 3.03 -4.47
CA PHE A 512 -1.28 3.41 -5.78
C PHE A 512 -2.81 3.54 -5.79
N TYR A 513 -3.32 4.72 -6.06
CA TYR A 513 -4.73 5.07 -5.96
C TYR A 513 -5.26 5.52 -7.33
N ALA A 514 -6.13 4.72 -7.95
CA ALA A 514 -6.72 4.95 -9.26
C ALA A 514 -8.23 4.63 -9.24
N PRO A 515 -9.04 5.36 -8.45
CA PRO A 515 -10.45 5.05 -8.21
C PRO A 515 -11.35 5.29 -9.42
N ASN A 516 -10.87 6.09 -10.37
CA ASN A 516 -11.61 6.63 -11.50
C ASN A 516 -11.18 5.95 -12.82
N GLY A 517 -10.43 4.86 -12.80
CA GLY A 517 -10.19 4.07 -14.01
C GLY A 517 -9.57 2.70 -13.72
N PRO A 518 -9.68 1.76 -14.66
CA PRO A 518 -9.06 0.44 -14.52
C PRO A 518 -7.55 0.52 -14.31
N VAL A 519 -7.03 -0.40 -13.51
CA VAL A 519 -5.62 -0.76 -13.45
C VAL A 519 -5.44 -2.08 -14.21
N GLU A 520 -4.79 -2.01 -15.37
CA GLU A 520 -4.54 -3.16 -16.23
C GLU A 520 -3.06 -3.57 -16.16
N VAL A 521 -2.82 -4.84 -15.82
CA VAL A 521 -1.47 -5.42 -15.68
C VAL A 521 -1.31 -6.59 -16.65
N SER A 522 -0.40 -6.46 -17.60
CA SER A 522 -0.13 -7.47 -18.63
C SER A 522 1.30 -8.02 -18.63
N ALA A 523 2.11 -7.59 -17.67
CA ALA A 523 3.43 -8.11 -17.38
C ALA A 523 3.58 -8.42 -15.88
N PRO A 524 4.58 -9.22 -15.47
CA PRO A 524 4.74 -9.58 -14.06
C PRO A 524 4.92 -8.36 -13.17
N LEU A 525 4.08 -8.24 -12.16
CA LEU A 525 4.11 -7.19 -11.15
C LEU A 525 4.52 -7.81 -9.81
N GLU A 526 5.57 -7.25 -9.21
CA GLU A 526 5.94 -7.47 -7.82
C GLU A 526 6.07 -6.10 -7.19
N MET A 527 5.26 -5.83 -6.16
CA MET A 527 5.22 -4.53 -5.51
C MET A 527 5.18 -4.65 -4.00
N TYR A 528 5.80 -3.66 -3.34
CA TYR A 528 5.71 -3.45 -1.90
C TYR A 528 4.81 -2.24 -1.67
N GLY A 529 3.68 -2.41 -1.00
CA GLY A 529 2.67 -1.38 -0.79
C GLY A 529 1.25 -1.86 -1.13
N ALA A 530 0.42 -0.99 -1.72
CA ALA A 530 -1.01 -1.27 -1.89
C ALA A 530 -1.59 -0.68 -3.17
N ILE A 531 -2.69 -1.24 -3.66
CA ILE A 531 -3.47 -0.70 -4.78
C ILE A 531 -4.92 -0.44 -4.34
N PHE A 532 -5.42 0.74 -4.65
CA PHE A 532 -6.84 1.07 -4.68
C PHE A 532 -7.21 1.42 -6.12
N ALA A 533 -8.20 0.75 -6.71
CA ALA A 533 -8.53 0.91 -8.12
C ALA A 533 -10.05 1.00 -8.36
N TYR A 534 -10.46 1.50 -9.53
CA TYR A 534 -11.82 1.31 -10.00
C TYR A 534 -12.09 -0.18 -10.24
N SER A 535 -11.31 -0.79 -11.12
CA SER A 535 -11.22 -2.24 -11.32
C SER A 535 -9.74 -2.62 -11.43
N TYR A 536 -9.43 -3.87 -11.10
CA TYR A 536 -8.08 -4.42 -11.26
C TYR A 536 -8.14 -5.67 -12.12
N ASP A 537 -7.39 -5.64 -13.23
CA ASP A 537 -7.33 -6.72 -14.21
C ASP A 537 -5.87 -7.11 -14.47
N ALA A 538 -5.53 -8.39 -14.28
CA ALA A 538 -4.17 -8.86 -14.49
C ALA A 538 -4.08 -10.16 -15.33
N SER A 539 -3.32 -10.10 -16.42
CA SER A 539 -3.04 -11.26 -17.29
C SER A 539 -1.66 -11.88 -17.07
N SER A 540 -0.92 -11.38 -16.09
CA SER A 540 0.39 -11.87 -15.68
C SER A 540 0.50 -11.97 -14.16
N ASP A 541 1.59 -12.55 -13.68
CA ASP A 541 1.82 -12.78 -12.26
C ASP A 541 1.70 -11.47 -11.48
N THR A 542 0.91 -11.46 -10.42
CA THR A 542 0.74 -10.30 -9.53
C THR A 542 1.16 -10.70 -8.13
N THR A 543 2.10 -9.97 -7.56
CA THR A 543 2.50 -10.10 -6.16
C THR A 543 2.45 -8.74 -5.49
N ILE A 544 1.65 -8.59 -4.44
CA ILE A 544 1.55 -7.36 -3.64
C ILE A 544 1.90 -7.70 -2.18
N HIS A 545 3.00 -7.12 -1.71
CA HIS A 545 3.45 -7.18 -0.32
C HIS A 545 2.93 -5.95 0.43
N TYR A 546 1.80 -6.09 1.11
CA TYR A 546 1.11 -4.99 1.78
C TYR A 546 1.88 -4.45 2.97
N ASP A 547 2.32 -3.19 2.88
CA ASP A 547 2.93 -2.50 4.02
C ASP A 547 1.86 -1.96 4.97
N LEU A 548 1.74 -2.59 6.14
CA LEU A 548 0.81 -2.22 7.20
C LEU A 548 1.04 -0.80 7.73
N GLN A 549 2.21 -0.19 7.48
CA GLN A 549 2.47 1.22 7.78
C GLN A 549 1.45 2.14 7.09
N ALA A 550 0.90 1.75 5.94
CA ALA A 550 -0.07 2.55 5.17
C ALA A 550 -1.25 3.04 6.04
N THR A 551 -1.77 2.19 6.93
CA THR A 551 -2.90 2.51 7.83
C THR A 551 -2.54 3.48 8.96
N ARG A 552 -1.24 3.70 9.21
CA ARG A 552 -0.72 4.52 10.30
C ARG A 552 -0.11 5.82 9.80
N LEU A 553 -0.12 6.10 8.50
CA LEU A 553 0.42 7.35 7.96
C LEU A 553 -0.32 8.60 8.49
N ALA A 554 -1.56 8.47 8.94
CA ALA A 554 -2.29 9.54 9.62
C ALA A 554 -1.66 9.92 10.98
N ASP A 555 -0.95 8.99 11.64
CA ASP A 555 -0.27 9.24 12.91
C ASP A 555 0.80 10.33 12.76
N ASP A 556 1.41 10.44 11.58
CA ASP A 556 2.45 11.43 11.28
C ASP A 556 1.88 12.84 11.06
N CYS A 557 0.56 12.95 10.92
CA CYS A 557 -0.12 14.21 10.76
C CYS A 557 -0.28 14.92 12.11
N PRO A 558 -0.22 16.26 12.14
CA PRO A 558 -0.60 17.02 13.32
C PRO A 558 -2.04 16.67 13.74
N THR A 559 -2.27 16.38 15.02
CA THR A 559 -3.60 16.12 15.57
C THR A 559 -4.41 17.43 15.66
N THR A 560 -4.91 17.90 14.51
CA THR A 560 -5.85 19.03 14.26
C THR A 560 -5.38 20.46 14.63
N PRO A 561 -6.00 21.47 13.99
CA PRO A 561 -5.37 22.36 13.02
C PRO A 561 -4.44 23.39 13.67
N GLY A 562 -3.52 23.95 12.87
CA GLY A 562 -2.65 25.04 13.29
C GLY A 562 -3.39 26.21 13.98
N PRO A 563 -2.67 27.02 14.76
CA PRO A 563 -3.26 27.99 15.68
C PRO A 563 -4.09 29.05 14.93
N SER A 564 -5.39 29.11 15.22
CA SER A 564 -6.12 30.37 15.13
C SER A 564 -5.65 31.26 16.29
N PRO A 565 -5.31 32.53 16.06
CA PRO A 565 -4.83 33.43 17.10
C PRO A 565 -6.01 33.93 17.92
N ASP A 566 -6.53 33.11 18.83
CA ASP A 566 -7.37 33.61 19.94
C ASP A 566 -7.28 32.66 21.14
N ALA A 567 -6.31 32.99 22.01
CA ALA A 567 -6.24 32.45 23.36
C ALA A 567 -7.40 33.02 24.18
N GLY A 568 -8.32 32.15 24.61
CA GLY A 568 -9.23 32.48 25.71
C GLY A 568 -10.64 31.91 25.61
N VAL A 569 -10.81 30.57 25.57
CA VAL A 569 -12.09 29.95 25.95
C VAL A 569 -11.82 28.69 26.80
N PRO A 570 -12.50 28.50 27.95
CA PRO A 570 -12.26 27.35 28.84
C PRO A 570 -12.95 26.08 28.34
N ASP A 571 -12.42 24.92 28.74
CA ASP A 571 -13.01 23.60 28.51
C ASP A 571 -14.50 23.53 28.88
N GLY A 572 -15.34 23.16 27.90
CA GLY A 572 -16.77 22.89 28.09
C GLY A 572 -17.59 22.87 26.79
N GLY A 573 -17.82 21.67 26.23
CA GLY A 573 -19.01 21.27 25.45
C GLY A 573 -19.55 22.14 24.29
N GLY A 574 -19.19 21.75 23.05
CA GLY A 574 -20.05 21.73 21.83
C GLY A 574 -19.73 22.76 20.70
N PRO A 575 -20.07 22.50 19.40
CA PRO A 575 -20.47 21.28 18.70
C PRO A 575 -19.47 20.97 17.53
N GLY A 576 -18.32 20.37 17.82
CA GLY A 576 -17.42 19.84 16.80
C GLY A 576 -17.44 18.33 16.87
N GLY A 577 -18.59 17.73 16.57
CA GLY A 577 -18.72 16.29 16.58
C GLY A 577 -18.30 15.65 15.25
N CYS A 578 -17.92 14.38 15.28
CA CYS A 578 -17.74 13.62 14.05
C CYS A 578 -19.10 13.30 13.41
N GLY A 579 -19.21 13.40 12.09
CA GLY A 579 -20.36 12.93 11.32
C GLY A 579 -20.17 11.49 10.83
N SER A 580 -18.91 11.05 10.71
CA SER A 580 -18.53 9.71 10.30
C SER A 580 -17.20 9.30 10.93
N CYS A 581 -16.89 8.01 10.88
CA CYS A 581 -15.60 7.45 11.27
C CYS A 581 -14.40 8.07 10.50
N ARG A 582 -14.62 8.72 9.34
CA ARG A 582 -13.56 9.40 8.60
C ARG A 582 -13.13 10.72 9.23
N ASP A 583 -14.04 11.35 9.97
CA ASP A 583 -13.68 12.50 10.80
C ASP A 583 -12.82 12.09 12.00
N CYS A 584 -12.67 10.77 12.21
CA CYS A 584 -11.93 10.15 13.29
C CYS A 584 -10.74 9.33 12.78
N ASP A 585 -10.17 9.67 11.62
CA ASP A 585 -9.01 8.96 11.04
C ASP A 585 -9.26 7.45 10.94
N ASN A 586 -10.41 7.08 10.37
CA ASN A 586 -10.88 5.70 10.22
C ASN A 586 -11.22 4.99 11.55
N GLN A 587 -11.12 5.66 12.69
CA GLN A 587 -11.60 5.18 13.98
C GLN A 587 -13.09 5.44 14.19
N ALA A 588 -13.63 4.92 15.28
CA ALA A 588 -15.06 4.98 15.50
C ALA A 588 -15.57 6.39 15.78
N CYS A 589 -16.67 6.74 15.12
CA CYS A 589 -17.45 7.94 15.40
C CYS A 589 -18.77 7.55 16.08
N ILE A 590 -18.86 7.75 17.40
CA ILE A 590 -20.00 7.30 18.20
C ILE A 590 -20.64 8.51 18.86
N GLY A 591 -21.92 8.76 18.54
CA GLY A 591 -22.69 9.84 19.16
C GLY A 591 -22.11 11.23 18.89
N GLY A 592 -21.41 11.40 17.76
CA GLY A 592 -20.73 12.64 17.41
C GLY A 592 -19.38 12.81 18.08
N ALA A 593 -18.75 11.79 18.64
CA ALA A 593 -17.39 11.87 19.17
C ALA A 593 -16.52 10.72 18.65
N CYS A 594 -15.26 11.03 18.32
CA CYS A 594 -14.27 10.02 18.03
C CYS A 594 -13.93 9.26 19.31
N GLY A 595 -13.89 7.93 19.25
CA GLY A 595 -13.63 7.11 20.42
C GLY A 595 -13.44 5.64 20.10
N ASP A 596 -13.49 4.82 21.14
CA ASP A 596 -13.30 3.38 21.00
C ASP A 596 -14.50 2.75 20.30
N CYS A 597 -14.22 1.94 19.28
CA CYS A 597 -15.25 1.15 18.62
C CYS A 597 -15.84 0.11 19.60
N ARG A 598 -17.10 -0.25 19.42
CA ARG A 598 -17.75 -1.35 20.19
C ARG A 598 -18.03 -2.56 19.30
N ASN A 599 -18.13 -2.33 18.00
CA ASN A 599 -18.35 -3.32 16.96
C ASN A 599 -17.91 -2.75 15.61
N ASP A 600 -17.84 -3.60 14.60
CA ASP A 600 -17.35 -3.23 13.26
C ASP A 600 -18.17 -2.12 12.60
N ALA A 601 -19.45 -1.96 12.94
CA ALA A 601 -20.29 -0.91 12.38
C ALA A 601 -19.96 0.48 12.95
N ASP A 602 -19.24 0.55 14.07
CA ASP A 602 -18.71 1.82 14.56
C ASP A 602 -17.49 2.26 13.72
N CYS A 603 -16.82 1.34 13.02
CA CYS A 603 -15.62 1.59 12.24
C CYS A 603 -15.91 2.00 10.79
N CYS A 604 -14.96 2.71 10.17
CA CYS A 604 -15.00 2.90 8.73
C CYS A 604 -14.80 1.55 8.04
N SER A 605 -15.82 1.11 7.28
CA SER A 605 -15.63 -0.01 6.37
C SER A 605 -14.37 0.26 5.54
N PRO A 606 -13.42 -0.69 5.49
CA PRO A 606 -13.54 -2.11 5.84
C PRO A 606 -13.09 -2.52 7.24
N LEU A 607 -12.71 -1.58 8.11
CA LEU A 607 -12.02 -1.85 9.35
C LEU A 607 -12.91 -2.54 10.38
N TYR A 608 -12.26 -3.35 11.23
CA TYR A 608 -12.89 -4.10 12.29
C TYR A 608 -12.64 -3.47 13.63
N CYS A 609 -13.60 -3.63 14.52
CA CYS A 609 -13.41 -3.26 15.89
C CYS A 609 -12.67 -4.36 16.66
N VAL A 610 -11.38 -4.16 16.88
CA VAL A 610 -10.55 -5.06 17.68
C VAL A 610 -10.09 -4.31 18.93
N ARG A 611 -10.54 -4.80 20.10
CA ARG A 611 -10.18 -4.23 21.41
C ARG A 611 -10.37 -2.71 21.51
N GLY A 612 -11.45 -2.20 20.92
CA GLY A 612 -11.76 -0.76 20.95
C GLY A 612 -11.12 0.06 19.81
N ARG A 613 -10.33 -0.54 18.91
CA ARG A 613 -9.75 0.16 17.75
C ARG A 613 -10.23 -0.39 16.42
N CYS A 614 -10.36 0.51 15.45
CA CYS A 614 -10.65 0.15 14.07
C CYS A 614 -9.35 -0.22 13.34
N VAL A 615 -9.22 -1.47 12.92
CA VAL A 615 -8.01 -2.04 12.31
C VAL A 615 -8.32 -2.89 11.07
N SER A 616 -7.32 -3.07 10.20
CA SER A 616 -7.41 -3.88 8.98
C SER A 616 -7.16 -5.36 9.29
N GLY A 617 -8.16 -6.02 9.86
CA GLY A 617 -8.19 -7.46 10.15
C GLY A 617 -8.28 -7.79 11.65
N PRO A 618 -8.71 -9.00 12.04
CA PRO A 618 -8.66 -9.44 13.43
C PRO A 618 -7.21 -9.82 13.82
N ASP A 619 -6.69 -9.23 14.90
CA ASP A 619 -5.39 -9.59 15.53
C ASP A 619 -5.34 -11.04 16.04
#